data_AF-A0A2G1BP18-F1
#
_entry.id   AF-A0A2G1BP18-F1
#
_cell.length_a   1.000
_cell.length_b   1.000
_cell.length_c   1.000
_cell.angle_alpha   90.00
_cell.angle_beta   90.00
_cell.angle_gamma   90.00
#
_symmetry.space_group_name_H-M   'P 1'
#
loop_
_entity.id
_entity.type
_entity.pdbx_description
1 polymer ?
#
loop_
_entity_poly.entity_id
_entity_poly.type
_entity_poly.pdbx_seq_one_letter_code
_entity_poly.pdbx_strand_id
1 'polypeptide(L)'
;LSLDLERFMIVAVSDFNMGAMENKGLNIFNTKFVLANPATATDVDFGNVESVVAHEYFHNWTGNRVTCRDWFQLSLKEGLTVFRDQQFSQDMAGSQSARAVKRIEDVRTL
;
A
#
# COMPACT_ATOMS: atom_id res chain seq x y z
N LEU A 1 -2.50 1.17 14.55
CA LEU A 1 -1.36 1.93 15.11
C LEU A 1 -1.57 3.40 14.76
N SER A 2 -1.32 4.33 15.68
CA SER A 2 -1.59 5.76 15.45
C SER A 2 -0.51 6.42 14.58
N LEU A 3 -0.91 7.42 13.78
CA LEU A 3 0.01 8.34 13.14
C LEU A 3 0.70 9.20 14.21
N ASP A 4 2.01 9.41 14.08
CA ASP A 4 2.85 10.18 15.00
C ASP A 4 3.17 11.60 14.50
N LEU A 5 2.43 12.08 13.49
CA LEU A 5 2.57 13.39 12.86
C LEU A 5 1.22 14.13 12.85
N GLU A 6 1.27 15.46 12.89
CA GLU A 6 0.09 16.32 12.76
C GLU A 6 -0.48 16.33 11.33
N ARG A 7 0.34 15.95 10.34
CA ARG A 7 -0.03 15.95 8.93
C ARG A 7 0.58 14.75 8.22
N PHE A 8 -0.19 14.20 7.30
CA PHE A 8 0.23 13.18 6.34
C PHE A 8 -0.18 13.64 4.94
N MET A 9 0.77 13.70 4.02
CA MET A 9 0.55 14.20 2.66
C MET A 9 0.82 13.10 1.64
N ILE A 10 0.07 13.15 0.54
CA ILE A 10 0.25 12.30 -0.64
C ILE A 10 0.47 13.22 -1.83
N VAL A 11 1.51 12.94 -2.62
CA VAL A 11 1.79 13.64 -3.88
C VAL A 11 1.75 12.63 -5.02
N ALA A 12 1.01 12.93 -6.07
CA ALA A 12 0.94 12.12 -7.28
C ALA A 12 1.85 12.72 -8.37
N VAL A 13 2.67 11.89 -8.99
CA VAL A 13 3.59 12.24 -10.08
C VAL A 13 3.42 11.27 -11.25
N SER A 14 3.50 11.77 -12.49
CA SER A 14 3.26 10.96 -13.68
C SER A 14 4.43 10.05 -14.02
N ASP A 15 5.66 10.53 -13.81
CA ASP A 15 6.89 9.80 -14.09
C ASP A 15 7.53 9.31 -12.79
N PHE A 16 7.33 8.03 -12.48
CA PHE A 16 7.85 7.39 -11.27
C PHE A 16 8.21 5.93 -11.54
N ASN A 17 9.42 5.51 -11.17
CA ASN A 17 9.93 4.15 -11.43
C ASN A 17 9.18 3.08 -10.63
N MET A 18 8.78 3.42 -9.41
CA MET A 18 8.07 2.53 -8.49
C MET A 18 6.56 2.85 -8.51
N GLY A 19 5.77 2.03 -7.81
CA GLY A 19 4.35 2.33 -7.59
C GLY A 19 4.16 3.54 -6.67
N ALA A 20 4.87 3.54 -5.54
CA ALA A 20 4.91 4.64 -4.59
C ALA A 20 6.18 4.56 -3.70
N MET A 21 6.29 5.48 -2.74
CA MET A 21 7.42 5.57 -1.80
C MET A 21 6.98 6.19 -0.47
N GLU A 22 7.39 5.57 0.63
CA GLU A 22 6.94 5.81 2.00
C GLU A 22 7.60 7.00 2.72
N ASN A 23 8.02 8.04 1.98
CA ASN A 23 8.77 9.16 2.58
C ASN A 23 7.97 9.77 3.75
N LYS A 24 8.53 9.73 4.96
CA LYS A 24 7.77 9.97 6.20
C LYS A 24 7.02 11.30 6.19
N GLY A 25 5.67 11.21 6.18
CA GLY A 25 4.76 12.36 6.18
C GLY A 25 4.48 13.00 4.82
N LEU A 26 5.14 12.55 3.75
CA LEU A 26 4.99 13.03 2.38
C LEU A 26 5.18 11.86 1.39
N ASN A 27 4.25 10.93 1.37
CA ASN A 27 4.34 9.78 0.48
C ASN A 27 4.18 10.24 -0.98
N ILE A 28 4.98 9.67 -1.88
CA ILE A 28 4.99 10.03 -3.31
C ILE A 28 4.53 8.82 -4.10
N PHE A 29 3.55 9.01 -4.98
CA PHE A 29 2.92 7.93 -5.73
C PHE A 29 2.99 8.21 -7.23
N ASN A 30 3.11 7.13 -8.01
CA ASN A 30 2.75 7.18 -9.41
C ASN A 30 1.25 7.51 -9.53
N THR A 31 0.87 8.39 -10.46
CA THR A 31 -0.54 8.80 -10.68
C THR A 31 -1.50 7.62 -10.85
N LYS A 32 -1.04 6.48 -11.38
CA LYS A 32 -1.82 5.25 -11.53
C LYS A 32 -2.37 4.72 -10.21
N PHE A 33 -1.68 4.94 -9.09
CA PHE A 33 -2.03 4.41 -7.77
C PHE A 33 -2.68 5.46 -6.85
N VAL A 34 -3.14 6.60 -7.40
CA VAL A 34 -3.87 7.62 -6.64
C VAL A 34 -5.08 8.15 -7.41
N LEU A 35 -4.97 8.33 -8.73
CA LEU A 35 -6.04 8.91 -9.53
C LEU A 35 -6.94 7.82 -10.09
N ALA A 36 -8.14 7.68 -9.53
CA ALA A 36 -9.18 6.79 -10.04
C ALA A 36 -10.50 7.53 -10.22
N ASN A 37 -11.09 7.43 -11.42
CA ASN A 37 -12.40 7.97 -11.76
C ASN A 37 -13.28 6.82 -12.28
N PRO A 38 -14.52 6.64 -11.78
CA PRO A 38 -15.41 5.56 -12.23
C PRO A 38 -15.68 5.51 -13.74
N ALA A 39 -15.50 6.63 -14.45
CA ALA A 39 -15.67 6.68 -15.90
C ALA A 39 -14.49 6.10 -16.69
N THR A 40 -13.31 5.98 -16.06
CA THR A 40 -12.06 5.62 -16.75
C THR A 40 -11.23 4.54 -16.06
N ALA A 41 -11.47 4.28 -14.78
CA ALA A 41 -10.75 3.31 -13.96
C ALA A 41 -11.56 2.01 -13.83
N THR A 42 -10.86 0.88 -13.85
CA THR A 42 -11.43 -0.44 -13.61
C THR A 42 -11.52 -0.77 -12.12
N ASP A 43 -12.26 -1.80 -11.75
CA ASP A 43 -12.29 -2.31 -10.37
C ASP A 43 -10.89 -2.69 -9.86
N VAL A 44 -10.04 -3.20 -10.77
CA VAL A 44 -8.62 -3.52 -10.47
C VAL A 44 -7.84 -2.24 -10.16
N ASP A 45 -8.09 -1.14 -10.87
CA ASP A 45 -7.43 0.13 -10.58
C ASP A 45 -7.84 0.67 -9.20
N PHE A 46 -9.13 0.58 -8.84
CA PHE A 46 -9.59 0.95 -7.50
C PHE A 46 -8.94 0.09 -6.40
N GLY A 47 -8.87 -1.23 -6.60
CA GLY A 47 -8.18 -2.13 -5.68
C GLY A 47 -6.68 -1.84 -5.55
N ASN A 48 -6.03 -1.48 -6.65
CA ASN A 48 -4.62 -1.09 -6.64
C ASN A 48 -4.39 0.22 -5.88
N VAL A 49 -5.25 1.23 -6.05
CA VAL A 49 -5.17 2.48 -5.27
C VAL A 49 -5.33 2.18 -3.77
N GLU A 50 -6.31 1.37 -3.40
CA GLU A 50 -6.58 0.98 -2.01
C GLU A 50 -5.38 0.27 -1.36
N SER A 51 -4.90 -0.81 -1.99
CA SER A 51 -3.78 -1.60 -1.46
C SER A 51 -2.48 -0.79 -1.39
N VAL A 52 -2.11 -0.03 -2.45
CA VAL A 52 -0.85 0.71 -2.45
C VAL A 52 -0.90 1.90 -1.48
N VAL A 53 -2.01 2.64 -1.37
CA VAL A 53 -2.13 3.71 -0.37
C VAL A 53 -2.01 3.15 1.05
N ALA A 54 -2.63 2.00 1.32
CA ALA A 54 -2.52 1.32 2.61
C ALA A 54 -1.09 0.85 2.90
N HIS A 55 -0.42 0.25 1.92
CA HIS A 55 0.97 -0.21 2.00
C HIS A 55 1.90 0.92 2.46
N GLU A 56 1.90 2.04 1.75
CA GLU A 56 2.76 3.18 2.06
C GLU A 56 2.40 3.85 3.39
N TYR A 57 1.12 3.82 3.79
CA TYR A 57 0.71 4.31 5.11
C TYR A 57 1.23 3.37 6.23
N PHE A 58 1.17 2.06 6.02
CA PHE A 58 1.61 1.08 7.01
C PHE A 58 3.13 1.10 7.23
N HIS A 59 3.91 1.45 6.20
CA HIS A 59 5.32 1.75 6.36
C HIS A 59 5.62 2.84 7.40
N ASN A 60 4.67 3.73 7.75
CA ASN A 60 4.86 4.68 8.84
C ASN A 60 5.31 3.98 10.14
N TRP A 61 4.83 2.76 10.38
CA TRP A 61 5.33 1.93 11.49
C TRP A 61 6.37 0.90 11.05
N THR A 62 6.09 0.12 10.00
CA THR A 62 6.92 -1.02 9.57
C THR A 62 7.84 -0.61 8.41
N GLY A 63 8.80 0.27 8.69
CA GLY A 63 9.74 0.81 7.71
C GLY A 63 10.32 2.15 8.16
N ASN A 64 9.46 3.03 8.71
CA ASN A 64 9.83 4.36 9.17
C ASN A 64 10.11 4.42 10.68
N ARG A 65 9.14 4.12 11.55
CA ARG A 65 9.36 4.13 13.01
C ARG A 65 10.26 2.99 13.49
N VAL A 66 10.07 1.80 12.93
CA VAL A 66 11.01 0.68 13.06
C VAL A 66 11.60 0.45 11.68
N THR A 67 12.91 0.67 11.54
CA THR A 67 13.59 0.67 10.24
C THR A 67 14.69 -0.38 10.15
N CYS A 68 15.15 -0.66 8.93
CA CYS A 68 16.17 -1.65 8.65
C CYS A 68 17.55 -1.14 9.12
N ARG A 69 18.33 -2.01 9.78
CA ARG A 69 19.73 -1.71 10.11
C ARG A 69 20.59 -1.56 8.84
N ASP A 70 20.32 -2.40 7.86
CA ASP A 70 21.00 -2.46 6.57
C ASP A 70 20.06 -3.05 5.51
N TRP A 71 20.44 -2.93 4.24
CA TRP A 71 19.60 -3.33 3.11
C TRP A 71 19.40 -4.84 2.95
N PHE A 72 20.20 -5.70 3.59
CA PHE A 72 19.91 -7.14 3.59
C PHE A 72 18.64 -7.47 4.38
N GLN A 73 18.18 -6.53 5.23
CA GLN A 73 16.94 -6.64 5.96
C GLN A 73 15.74 -6.04 5.20
N LEU A 74 15.83 -5.80 3.89
CA LEU A 74 14.73 -5.19 3.13
C LEU A 74 13.40 -5.92 3.33
N SER A 75 13.42 -7.26 3.37
CA SER A 75 12.24 -8.08 3.61
C SER A 75 11.58 -7.86 4.97
N LEU A 76 12.32 -7.33 5.97
CA LEU A 76 11.74 -6.96 7.27
C LEU A 76 10.69 -5.85 7.11
N LYS A 77 10.99 -4.80 6.33
CA LYS A 77 10.03 -3.72 6.10
C LYS A 77 9.04 -4.08 4.99
N GLU A 78 9.52 -4.62 3.88
CA GLU A 78 8.68 -4.92 2.71
C GLU A 78 7.74 -6.08 2.97
N GLY A 79 8.27 -7.24 3.38
CA GLY A 79 7.46 -8.44 3.57
C GLY A 79 6.42 -8.27 4.67
N LEU A 80 6.77 -7.59 5.76
CA LEU A 80 5.82 -7.29 6.83
C LEU A 80 4.76 -6.28 6.39
N THR A 81 5.12 -5.28 5.59
CA THR A 81 4.17 -4.27 5.11
C THR A 81 3.23 -4.85 4.05
N VAL A 82 3.74 -5.68 3.13
CA VAL A 82 2.94 -6.50 2.20
C VAL A 82 1.88 -7.30 2.95
N PHE A 83 2.30 -8.03 3.99
CA PHE A 83 1.37 -8.80 4.80
C PHE A 83 0.28 -7.93 5.43
N ARG A 84 0.64 -6.73 5.91
CA ARG A 84 -0.31 -5.80 6.56
C ARG A 84 -1.32 -5.21 5.57
N ASP A 85 -0.90 -4.84 4.35
CA ASP A 85 -1.85 -4.34 3.35
C ASP A 85 -2.74 -5.44 2.78
N GLN A 86 -2.25 -6.68 2.67
CA GLN A 86 -3.09 -7.83 2.34
C GLN A 86 -4.16 -8.08 3.41
N GLN A 87 -3.79 -8.03 4.69
CA GLN A 87 -4.76 -8.16 5.80
C GLN A 87 -5.81 -7.05 5.74
N PHE A 88 -5.39 -5.81 5.49
CA PHE A 88 -6.28 -4.67 5.33
C PHE A 88 -7.23 -4.84 4.14
N SER A 89 -6.71 -5.16 2.96
CA SER A 89 -7.51 -5.37 1.74
C SER A 89 -8.55 -6.48 1.93
N GLN A 90 -8.16 -7.56 2.62
CA GLN A 90 -9.06 -8.67 2.97
C GLN A 90 -10.23 -8.23 3.86
N ASP A 91 -9.98 -7.33 4.82
CA ASP A 91 -11.02 -6.78 5.70
C ASP A 91 -11.92 -5.76 4.98
N MET A 92 -11.37 -4.99 4.05
CA MET A 92 -12.10 -3.98 3.28
C MET A 92 -13.04 -4.58 2.22
N ALA A 93 -12.76 -5.79 1.74
CA ALA A 93 -13.49 -6.40 0.63
C ALA A 93 -14.95 -6.84 0.97
N GLY A 94 -15.37 -6.73 2.23
CA GLY A 94 -16.78 -6.55 2.63
C GLY A 94 -17.75 -7.73 2.47
N SER A 95 -17.34 -8.86 1.88
CA SER A 95 -18.17 -10.07 1.76
C SER A 95 -17.63 -11.26 2.56
N GLN A 96 -18.49 -12.22 2.90
CA GLN A 96 -18.11 -13.41 3.68
C GLN A 96 -17.02 -14.24 2.99
N SER A 97 -17.01 -14.29 1.65
CA SER A 97 -16.00 -14.98 0.86
C SER A 97 -14.81 -14.10 0.48
N ALA A 98 -14.88 -12.78 0.72
CA ALA A 98 -13.92 -11.82 0.20
C ALA A 98 -12.48 -12.09 0.67
N ARG A 99 -12.31 -12.45 1.95
CA ARG A 99 -11.00 -12.82 2.49
C ARG A 99 -10.37 -14.01 1.75
N ALA A 100 -11.17 -15.02 1.43
CA ALA A 100 -10.70 -16.20 0.71
C ALA A 100 -10.36 -15.88 -0.74
N VAL A 101 -11.21 -15.09 -1.41
CA VAL A 101 -10.98 -14.62 -2.79
C VAL A 101 -9.71 -13.79 -2.87
N LYS A 102 -9.56 -12.77 -2.02
CA LYS A 102 -8.38 -11.91 -2.00
C LYS A 102 -7.08 -12.69 -1.77
N ARG A 103 -7.10 -13.68 -0.87
CA ARG A 103 -5.94 -14.56 -0.64
C ARG A 103 -5.58 -15.40 -1.87
N ILE A 104 -6.58 -15.86 -2.63
CA ILE A 104 -6.35 -16.59 -3.90
C ILE A 104 -5.72 -15.64 -4.93
N GLU A 105 -6.19 -14.40 -5.01
CA GLU A 105 -5.63 -13.37 -5.89
C GLU A 105 -4.18 -13.07 -5.54
N ASP A 106 -3.86 -12.85 -4.26
CA ASP A 106 -2.50 -12.54 -3.78
C ASP A 106 -1.49 -13.65 -4.13
N VAL A 107 -1.92 -14.91 -4.08
CA VAL A 107 -1.05 -16.07 -4.41
C VAL A 107 -0.89 -16.26 -5.92
N ARG A 108 -1.88 -15.86 -6.74
CA ARG A 108 -1.80 -15.97 -8.20
C ARG A 108 -0.73 -15.06 -8.83
N THR A 109 -0.28 -14.04 -8.10
CA THR A 109 0.72 -13.07 -8.56
C THR A 109 2.14 -13.38 -8.11
N LEU A 110 2.35 -14.47 -7.35
CA LEU A 110 3.68 -14.98 -6.93
C LEU A 110 4.26 -15.91 -8.00
#